data_AF-A0A521KP14-F1
#
_entry.id   AF-A0A521KP14-F1
#
_cell.length_a   1.000
_cell.length_b   1.000
_cell.length_c   1.000
_cell.angle_alpha   90.00
_cell.angle_beta   90.00
_cell.angle_gamma   90.00
#
_symmetry.space_group_name_H-M   'P 1'
#
loop_
_entity.id
_entity.type
_entity.pdbx_description
1 polymer ?
#
loop_
_entity_poly.entity_id
_entity_poly.type
_entity_poly.pdbx_seq_one_letter_code
_entity_poly.pdbx_strand_id
1 'polypeptide(L)' 'PLVARGAADERNFVKKGVSWALRGIGHRNAALHARAVALAQSLAASDDAAPRWVGRDMLRDLARPSVLVKLVKKTRRAGD' A
#
# COMPACT_ATOMS: atom_id res chain seq x y z
N PRO A 1 4.73 -11.76 6.05
CA PRO A 1 3.38 -11.22 5.75
C PRO A 1 2.79 -11.84 4.46
N LEU A 2 1.52 -12.28 4.47
CA LEU A 2 0.87 -12.92 3.30
C LEU A 2 0.83 -12.01 2.06
N VAL A 3 0.67 -10.71 2.26
CA VAL A 3 0.66 -9.69 1.21
C VAL A 3 1.96 -9.69 0.39
N ALA A 4 3.11 -9.88 1.06
CA ALA A 4 4.41 -9.94 0.37
C ALA A 4 4.55 -11.22 -0.48
N ARG A 5 4.04 -12.35 0.01
CA ARG A 5 4.04 -13.62 -0.76
C ARG A 5 3.13 -13.53 -1.98
N GLY A 6 1.94 -12.93 -1.84
CA GLY A 6 1.02 -12.73 -2.97
C GLY A 6 1.51 -11.69 -3.98
N ALA A 7 2.36 -10.74 -3.57
CA ALA A 7 2.92 -9.74 -4.48
C ALA A 7 3.89 -10.33 -5.51
N ALA A 8 4.52 -11.47 -5.19
CA ALA A 8 5.38 -12.22 -6.10
C ALA A 8 4.61 -13.11 -7.10
N ASP A 9 3.28 -13.13 -7.03
CA ASP A 9 2.45 -13.92 -7.94
C ASP A 9 2.25 -13.19 -9.27
N GLU A 10 2.69 -13.82 -10.36
CA GLU A 10 2.59 -13.26 -11.71
C GLU A 10 1.15 -13.21 -12.26
N ARG A 11 0.20 -13.92 -11.65
CA ARG A 11 -1.20 -13.91 -12.09
C ARG A 11 -1.81 -12.54 -11.86
N ASN A 12 -2.31 -11.95 -12.94
CA ASN A 12 -2.85 -10.58 -12.95
C ASN A 12 -3.91 -10.30 -11.88
N PHE A 13 -4.80 -11.26 -11.60
CA PHE A 13 -5.84 -11.08 -10.59
C PHE A 13 -5.30 -11.15 -9.16
N VAL A 14 -4.25 -11.95 -8.92
CA VAL A 14 -3.62 -12.06 -7.59
C VAL A 14 -2.89 -10.75 -7.27
N LYS A 15 -2.03 -10.26 -8.18
CA LYS A 15 -1.33 -8.98 -7.95
C LYS A 15 -2.28 -7.79 -7.79
N LYS A 16 -3.42 -7.78 -8.51
CA LYS A 16 -4.46 -6.75 -8.33
C LYS A 16 -5.15 -6.88 -6.98
N GLY A 17 -5.51 -8.10 -6.56
CA GLY A 17 -6.08 -8.35 -5.24
C GLY A 17 -5.14 -7.90 -4.11
N VAL A 18 -3.84 -8.17 -4.25
CA VAL A 18 -2.81 -7.72 -3.33
C VAL A 18 -2.70 -6.19 -3.29
N SER A 19 -2.68 -5.52 -4.46
CA SER A 19 -2.68 -4.05 -4.53
C SER A 19 -3.92 -3.48 -3.83
N TRP A 20 -5.13 -3.97 -4.12
CA TRP A 20 -6.35 -3.49 -3.47
C TRP A 20 -6.37 -3.74 -1.96
N ALA A 21 -5.93 -4.90 -1.51
CA ALA A 21 -5.81 -5.19 -0.08
C ALA A 21 -4.85 -4.20 0.60
N LEU A 22 -3.69 -3.94 -0.01
CA LEU A 22 -2.70 -3.03 0.55
C LEU A 22 -3.26 -1.59 0.60
N ARG A 23 -3.98 -1.12 -0.43
CA ARG A 23 -4.71 0.18 -0.46
C ARG A 23 -5.67 0.32 0.70
N GLY A 24 -6.51 -0.71 0.90
CA GLY A 24 -7.43 -0.76 2.03
C GLY A 24 -6.72 -0.60 3.37
N ILE A 25 -5.59 -1.28 3.57
CA ILE A 25 -4.79 -1.20 4.80
C ILE A 25 -4.18 0.20 4.97
N GLY A 26 -3.51 0.72 3.94
CA GLY A 26 -2.78 2.00 4.00
C GLY A 26 -3.69 3.23 4.17
N HIS A 27 -4.98 3.12 3.87
CA HIS A 27 -5.95 4.22 4.03
C HIS A 27 -6.65 4.20 5.40
N ARG A 28 -6.42 3.19 6.24
CA ARG A 28 -7.12 3.05 7.53
C ARG A 28 -6.72 4.10 8.54
N ASN A 29 -5.43 4.19 8.88
CA ASN A 29 -4.87 5.12 9.86
C ASN A 29 -3.38 5.40 9.57
N ALA A 30 -2.80 6.38 10.27
CA ALA A 30 -1.42 6.81 10.05
C ALA A 30 -0.36 5.70 10.29
N ALA A 31 -0.53 4.87 11.32
CA ALA A 31 0.41 3.80 11.62
C ALA A 31 0.42 2.71 10.53
N LEU A 32 -0.77 2.32 10.03
CA LEU A 32 -0.90 1.38 8.92
C LEU A 32 -0.44 1.99 7.60
N HIS A 33 -0.66 3.29 7.41
CA HIS A 33 -0.15 4.02 6.25
C HIS A 33 1.38 3.95 6.17
N ALA A 34 2.08 4.28 7.26
CA ALA A 34 3.53 4.22 7.31
C ALA A 34 4.08 2.81 7.01
N ARG A 35 3.46 1.77 7.58
CA ARG A 35 3.83 0.37 7.28
C ARG A 35 3.55 -0.02 5.83
N ALA A 36 2.44 0.45 5.26
CA ALA A 36 2.10 0.20 3.86
C ALA A 36 3.09 0.90 2.91
N VAL A 37 3.52 2.12 3.23
CA VAL A 37 4.57 2.84 2.48
C VAL A 37 5.88 2.05 2.51
N ALA A 38 6.33 1.62 3.68
CA ALA A 38 7.59 0.87 3.82
C ALA A 38 7.57 -0.44 3.01
N LEU A 39 6.47 -1.19 3.07
CA LEU A 39 6.29 -2.40 2.25
C LEU A 39 6.24 -2.07 0.75
N ALA A 40 5.55 -1.00 0.36
CA ALA A 40 5.46 -0.60 -1.03
C ALA A 40 6.84 -0.18 -1.60
N GLN A 41 7.67 0.47 -0.79
CA GLN A 41 9.06 0.80 -1.13
C GLN A 41 9.90 -0.47 -1.34
N SER A 42 9.82 -1.44 -0.43
CA SER A 42 10.58 -2.70 -0.57
C SER A 42 10.15 -3.49 -1.81
N LEU A 43 8.84 -3.55 -2.09
CA LEU A 43 8.31 -4.20 -3.29
C LEU A 43 8.73 -3.48 -4.56
N ALA A 44 8.73 -2.15 -4.58
CA ALA A 44 9.14 -1.34 -5.73
C ALA A 44 10.64 -1.47 -6.06
N ALA A 45 11.47 -1.88 -5.09
CA ALA A 45 12.88 -2.15 -5.27
C ALA A 45 13.19 -3.58 -5.77
N SER A 46 12.17 -4.44 -5.92
CA SER A 46 12.35 -5.83 -6.35
C SER A 46 12.86 -5.96 -7.80
N ASP A 47 13.63 -7.02 -8.06
CA ASP A 47 14.08 -7.42 -9.41
C ASP A 47 12.96 -8.11 -10.22
N ASP A 48 12.00 -8.72 -9.52
CA ASP A 48 10.82 -9.32 -10.15
C ASP A 48 9.78 -8.28 -10.58
N ALA A 49 9.13 -8.54 -11.72
CA ALA A 49 8.18 -7.61 -12.33
C ALA A 49 6.87 -7.46 -11.53
N ALA A 50 6.27 -8.56 -11.06
CA ALA A 50 5.03 -8.51 -10.28
C ALA A 50 5.13 -7.68 -8.98
N PRO A 51 6.08 -7.94 -8.05
CA PRO A 51 6.18 -7.17 -6.81
C PRO A 51 6.57 -5.72 -7.09
N ARG A 52 7.45 -5.47 -8.07
CA ARG A 52 7.79 -4.11 -8.48
C ARG A 52 6.57 -3.32 -8.96
N TRP A 53 5.71 -3.96 -9.76
CA TRP A 53 4.48 -3.35 -10.22
C TRP A 53 3.54 -3.01 -9.04
N VAL A 54 3.33 -3.97 -8.12
CA VAL A 54 2.51 -3.75 -6.92
C VAL A 54 3.05 -2.60 -6.07
N GLY A 55 4.37 -2.57 -5.82
CA GLY A 55 5.01 -1.52 -5.05
C GLY A 55 4.83 -0.14 -5.67
N ARG A 56 5.11 0.01 -6.97
CA ARG A 56 4.94 1.29 -7.69
C ARG A 56 3.49 1.76 -7.72
N ASP A 57 2.56 0.84 -7.98
CA ASP A 57 1.13 1.12 -7.99
C ASP A 57 0.64 1.61 -6.61
N MET A 58 1.11 0.97 -5.54
CA MET A 58 0.77 1.33 -4.18
C MET A 58 1.36 2.67 -3.75
N LEU A 59 2.62 2.96 -4.08
CA LEU A 59 3.26 4.24 -3.77
C LEU A 59 2.52 5.41 -4.42
N ARG A 60 2.06 5.23 -5.67
CA ARG A 60 1.24 6.23 -6.37
C ARG A 60 -0.06 6.51 -5.64
N ASP A 61 -0.72 5.50 -5.07
CA ASP A 61 -1.96 5.69 -4.35
C ASP A 61 -1.78 6.37 -3.00
N LEU A 62 -0.80 5.90 -2.22
CA LEU A 62 -0.52 6.41 -0.87
C LEU A 62 -0.07 7.88 -0.89
N ALA A 63 0.63 8.30 -1.94
CA ALA A 63 1.05 9.68 -2.13
C ALA A 63 -0.07 10.63 -2.60
N ARG A 64 -1.28 10.13 -2.89
CA ARG A 64 -2.37 10.99 -3.38
C ARG A 64 -2.75 12.02 -2.31
N PRO A 65 -2.86 13.32 -2.66
CA PRO A 65 -3.24 14.36 -1.71
C PRO A 65 -4.55 14.05 -0.97
N SER A 66 -5.54 13.47 -1.68
CA SER A 66 -6.82 13.10 -1.08
C SER A 66 -6.72 12.00 -0.02
N VAL A 67 -5.74 11.10 -0.12
CA VAL A 67 -5.46 10.07 0.88
C VAL A 67 -4.82 10.69 2.11
N LEU A 68 -3.79 11.53 1.91
CA LEU A 68 -3.09 12.22 2.99
C LEU A 68 -4.02 13.14 3.80
N VAL A 69 -4.86 13.93 3.11
CA VAL A 69 -5.86 14.78 3.77
C VAL A 69 -6.84 13.96 4.63
N LYS A 70 -7.31 12.82 4.12
CA LYS A 70 -8.21 11.93 4.89
C LYS A 70 -7.51 11.35 6.12
N LEU A 71 -6.22 11.00 6.02
CA LEU A 71 -5.45 10.48 7.15
C LEU A 71 -5.25 11.53 8.23
N VAL A 72 -4.89 12.76 7.86
CA VAL A 72 -4.76 13.87 8.82
C VAL A 72 -6.08 14.13 9.54
N LYS A 73 -7.21 14.17 8.81
CA LYS A 73 -8.55 14.32 9.43
C LYS A 73 -8.86 13.19 10.41
N LYS A 74 -8.54 11.94 10.07
CA LYS A 74 -8.75 10.79 10.96
C LYS A 74 -7.87 10.84 12.21
N THR A 75 -6.61 11.24 12.07
CA THR A 75 -5.70 11.37 13.22
C THR A 75 -6.19 12.42 14.21
N ARG A 76 -6.68 13.57 13.72
CA ARG A 76 -7.26 14.62 14.59
C ARG A 76 -8.44 14.12 15.40
N ARG A 77 -9.39 13.43 14.74
CA ARG A 77 -10.58 12.86 15.41
C ARG A 77 -10.24 11.79 16.46
N ALA A 78 -9.11 11.10 16.33
CA ALA A 78 -8.72 10.04 17.26
C ALA A 78 -7.97 10.57 18.51
N GLY A 79 -7.60 11.86 18.52
CA GLY A 79 -6.94 12.52 19.64
C GLY A 79 -7.85 13.43 20.46
N ASP A 80 -9.13 13.56 20.08
CA ASP A 80 -10.21 14.19 20.85
C ASP A 80 -10.96 13.12 21.65
#